data_AF-A0A2Z7AAM9-F1
#
_entry.id   AF-A0A2Z7AAM9-F1
#
_cell.length_a   1.000
_cell.length_b   1.000
_cell.length_c   1.000
_cell.angle_alpha   90.00
_cell.angle_beta   90.00
_cell.angle_gamma   90.00
#
_symmetry.space_group_name_H-M   'P 1'
#
loop_
_entity.id
_entity.type
_entity.pdbx_description
1 polymer ?
#
loop_
_entity_poly.entity_id
_entity_poly.type
_entity_poly.pdbx_seq_one_letter_code
_entity_poly.pdbx_strand_id
1 'polypeptide(L)'
;MAKISNGIITGLNVVTLLLALSAIGFSLYFHVSSESACQRVLKKPLLLLGIALLVVSVSGLLGSCCRVSSFMWFYLLVLFLLIVGLIGFTIFTIVVTNKGVGRALSNRGVGDHRLGDYSRWLQKYVVNADNWDEIKSCLVGVRLCQTIEVGKEEDFYRQHLPPIQSGCCKPPNYCGFQFQNATFWTVPKAGPAQPDPDCKIWSNAQTQLCFDCESCKGAVLENIKREWRLLAIINVCILVFVTTVYSVGCCALRNNKSNGYSKQRPHP
;
A
#
# COMPACT_ATOMS: atom_id res chain seq x y z
N MET A 1 -6.49 -31.11 -20.78
CA MET A 1 -6.26 -29.70 -20.39
C MET A 1 -7.28 -29.15 -19.38
N ALA A 2 -8.59 -29.36 -19.52
CA ALA A 2 -9.60 -28.83 -18.58
C ALA A 2 -9.47 -29.31 -17.11
N LYS A 3 -9.05 -30.57 -16.87
CA LYS A 3 -8.91 -31.12 -15.50
C LYS A 3 -7.73 -30.49 -14.71
N ILE A 4 -6.61 -30.22 -15.38
CA ILE A 4 -5.42 -29.60 -14.77
C ILE A 4 -5.69 -28.12 -14.46
N SER A 5 -6.33 -27.41 -15.39
CA SER A 5 -6.72 -26.00 -15.23
C SER A 5 -7.69 -25.79 -14.06
N ASN A 6 -8.70 -26.66 -13.90
CA ASN A 6 -9.62 -26.61 -12.75
C ASN A 6 -8.92 -26.91 -11.42
N GLY A 7 -7.94 -27.83 -11.42
CA GLY A 7 -7.12 -28.12 -10.25
C GLY A 7 -6.26 -26.91 -9.82
N ILE A 8 -5.63 -26.22 -10.78
CA ILE A 8 -4.84 -25.00 -10.51
C ILE A 8 -5.72 -23.87 -9.97
N ILE A 9 -6.88 -23.63 -10.58
CA ILE A 9 -7.82 -22.59 -10.12
C ILE A 9 -8.32 -22.90 -8.71
N THR A 10 -8.66 -24.16 -8.44
CA THR A 10 -9.09 -24.58 -7.10
C THR A 10 -7.96 -24.41 -6.09
N GLY A 11 -6.73 -24.83 -6.42
CA GLY A 11 -5.55 -24.66 -5.58
C GLY A 11 -5.25 -23.19 -5.27
N LEU A 12 -5.29 -22.31 -6.26
CA LEU A 12 -5.12 -20.87 -6.08
C LEU A 12 -6.19 -20.28 -5.14
N ASN A 13 -7.47 -20.65 -5.31
CA ASN A 13 -8.55 -20.17 -4.45
C ASN A 13 -8.46 -20.71 -3.01
N VAL A 14 -7.92 -21.92 -2.81
CA VAL A 14 -7.62 -22.45 -1.46
C VAL A 14 -6.51 -21.65 -0.81
N VAL A 15 -5.43 -21.34 -1.54
CA VAL A 15 -4.32 -20.52 -1.02
C VAL A 15 -4.82 -19.11 -0.67
N THR A 16 -5.61 -18.47 -1.53
CA THR A 16 -6.17 -17.14 -1.22
C THR A 16 -7.15 -17.20 -0.05
N LEU A 17 -7.89 -18.29 0.13
CA LEU A 17 -8.76 -18.49 1.29
C LEU A 17 -7.94 -18.55 2.59
N LEU A 18 -6.84 -19.30 2.61
CA LEU A 18 -5.96 -19.39 3.78
C LEU A 18 -5.34 -18.03 4.11
N LEU A 19 -4.92 -17.26 3.11
CA LEU A 19 -4.43 -15.89 3.29
C LEU A 19 -5.51 -14.93 3.80
N ALA A 20 -6.75 -15.08 3.34
CA ALA A 20 -7.88 -14.28 3.82
C ALA A 20 -8.15 -14.56 5.31
N LEU A 21 -8.22 -15.84 5.68
CA LEU A 21 -8.47 -16.27 7.06
C LEU A 21 -7.33 -15.85 8.00
N SER A 22 -6.07 -15.94 7.56
CA SER A 22 -4.93 -15.47 8.35
C SER A 22 -4.98 -13.95 8.54
N ALA A 23 -5.25 -13.17 7.49
CA ALA A 23 -5.38 -11.72 7.58
C ALA A 23 -6.50 -11.28 8.55
N ILE A 24 -7.68 -11.90 8.45
CA ILE A 24 -8.80 -11.65 9.38
C ILE A 24 -8.42 -12.07 10.80
N GLY A 25 -7.80 -13.25 10.96
CA GLY A 25 -7.35 -13.77 12.25
C GLY A 25 -6.37 -12.82 12.94
N PHE A 26 -5.36 -12.32 12.22
CA PHE A 26 -4.42 -11.32 12.74
C PHE A 26 -5.13 -10.02 13.11
N SER A 27 -6.07 -9.54 12.29
CA SER A 27 -6.81 -8.32 12.59
C SER A 27 -7.70 -8.46 13.84
N LEU A 28 -8.32 -9.62 14.05
CA LEU A 28 -9.15 -9.91 15.22
C LEU A 28 -8.27 -10.15 16.46
N TYR A 29 -7.12 -10.80 16.29
CA TYR A 29 -6.14 -10.98 17.35
C TYR A 29 -5.65 -9.63 17.89
N PHE A 30 -5.38 -8.66 17.01
CA PHE A 30 -5.08 -7.29 17.44
C PHE A 30 -6.25 -6.69 18.19
N HIS A 31 -7.50 -6.93 17.79
CA HIS A 31 -8.65 -6.39 18.50
C HIS A 31 -8.80 -6.87 19.95
N VAL A 32 -8.39 -8.10 20.24
CA VAL A 32 -8.55 -8.73 21.56
C VAL A 32 -7.29 -8.60 22.44
N SER A 33 -6.11 -8.48 21.83
CA SER A 33 -4.83 -8.36 22.56
C SER A 33 -4.44 -6.90 22.80
N SER A 34 -3.45 -6.65 23.66
CA SER A 34 -2.90 -5.30 23.85
C SER A 34 -2.23 -4.80 22.56
N GLU A 35 -2.95 -3.96 21.80
CA GLU A 35 -2.49 -3.41 20.52
C GLU A 35 -1.27 -2.49 20.69
N SER A 36 -0.20 -2.78 19.95
CA SER A 36 0.86 -1.80 19.69
C SER A 36 0.38 -0.71 18.73
N ALA A 37 1.06 0.45 18.75
CA ALA A 37 0.73 1.58 17.86
C ALA A 37 0.71 1.18 16.37
N CYS A 38 1.65 0.33 15.93
CA CYS A 38 1.69 -0.14 14.54
C CYS A 38 0.53 -1.06 14.18
N GLN A 39 0.12 -1.92 15.12
CA GLN A 39 -1.03 -2.81 14.90
C GLN A 39 -2.31 -2.01 14.72
N ARG A 40 -2.48 -0.90 15.46
CA ARG A 40 -3.64 -0.01 15.32
C ARG A 40 -3.73 0.61 13.92
N VAL A 41 -2.61 1.07 13.38
CA VAL A 41 -2.51 1.63 12.02
C VAL A 41 -2.81 0.55 10.95
N LEU A 42 -2.34 -0.68 11.14
CA LEU A 42 -2.48 -1.77 10.17
C LEU A 42 -3.82 -2.53 10.22
N LYS A 43 -4.50 -2.52 11.37
CA LYS A 43 -5.69 -3.36 11.63
C LYS A 43 -6.82 -3.13 10.63
N LYS A 44 -7.27 -1.89 10.45
CA LYS A 44 -8.40 -1.59 9.54
C LYS A 44 -8.09 -1.97 8.08
N PRO A 45 -6.93 -1.59 7.51
CA PRO A 45 -6.53 -2.07 6.18
C PRO A 45 -6.48 -3.59 6.07
N LEU A 46 -5.91 -4.27 7.08
CA LEU A 46 -5.76 -5.72 7.08
C LEU A 46 -7.12 -6.45 7.12
N LEU A 47 -8.07 -5.96 7.94
CA LEU A 47 -9.42 -6.52 8.02
C LEU A 47 -10.17 -6.39 6.69
N LEU A 48 -10.14 -5.20 6.09
CA LEU A 48 -10.80 -4.93 4.82
C LEU A 48 -10.23 -5.81 3.70
N LEU A 49 -8.90 -5.93 3.64
CA LEU A 49 -8.22 -6.81 2.69
C LEU A 49 -8.61 -8.27 2.89
N GLY A 50 -8.62 -8.74 4.14
CA GLY A 50 -9.01 -10.11 4.48
C GLY A 50 -10.45 -10.44 4.06
N ILE A 51 -11.40 -9.54 4.35
CA ILE A 51 -12.81 -9.71 3.93
C ILE A 51 -12.92 -9.74 2.40
N ALA A 52 -12.23 -8.84 1.70
CA ALA A 52 -12.26 -8.83 0.23
C ALA A 52 -11.72 -10.14 -0.36
N LEU A 53 -10.57 -10.62 0.13
CA LEU A 53 -9.97 -11.89 -0.32
C LEU A 53 -10.87 -13.10 0.01
N LEU A 54 -11.57 -13.08 1.14
CA LEU A 54 -12.51 -14.12 1.52
C LEU A 54 -13.66 -14.24 0.51
N VAL A 55 -14.27 -13.12 0.14
CA VAL A 55 -15.37 -13.06 -0.85
C VAL A 55 -14.90 -13.63 -2.19
N VAL A 56 -13.73 -13.23 -2.66
CA VAL A 56 -13.16 -13.73 -3.92
C VAL A 56 -12.94 -15.24 -3.85
N SER A 57 -12.31 -15.73 -2.78
CA SER A 57 -11.96 -17.15 -2.64
C SER A 57 -13.19 -18.05 -2.53
N VAL A 58 -14.20 -17.66 -1.75
CA VAL A 58 -15.45 -18.41 -1.61
C VAL A 58 -16.20 -18.46 -2.95
N SER A 59 -16.26 -17.34 -3.67
CA SER A 59 -16.90 -17.31 -4.99
C SER A 59 -16.21 -18.23 -6.01
N GLY A 60 -14.87 -18.30 -5.99
CA GLY A 60 -14.09 -19.19 -6.86
C GLY A 60 -14.28 -20.67 -6.53
N LEU A 61 -14.35 -21.03 -5.24
CA LEU A 61 -14.61 -22.40 -4.80
C LEU A 61 -16.03 -22.86 -5.12
N LEU A 62 -17.04 -22.01 -4.88
CA LEU A 62 -18.43 -22.31 -5.24
C LEU A 62 -18.61 -22.49 -6.75
N GLY A 63 -17.90 -21.67 -7.56
CA GLY A 63 -17.87 -21.82 -9.01
C GLY A 63 -17.24 -23.13 -9.50
N SER A 64 -16.30 -23.71 -8.75
CA SER A 64 -15.63 -24.98 -9.08
C SER A 64 -16.43 -26.21 -8.65
N CYS A 65 -17.11 -26.16 -7.50
CA CYS A 65 -17.77 -27.32 -6.88
C CYS A 65 -19.16 -27.62 -7.45
N CYS A 66 -19.90 -26.60 -7.89
CA CYS A 66 -21.28 -26.76 -8.35
C CYS A 66 -21.40 -26.45 -9.84
N ARG A 67 -21.37 -27.49 -10.69
CA ARG A 67 -21.52 -27.41 -12.15
C ARG A 67 -22.97 -27.13 -12.59
N VAL A 68 -23.59 -26.11 -11.99
CA VAL A 68 -24.99 -25.73 -12.22
C VAL A 68 -25.01 -24.39 -12.96
N SER A 69 -25.81 -24.28 -14.02
CA SER A 69 -25.80 -23.11 -14.93
C SER A 69 -26.07 -21.76 -14.24
N SER A 70 -26.72 -21.75 -13.06
CA SER A 70 -26.96 -20.54 -12.25
C SER A 70 -25.69 -20.03 -11.55
N PHE A 71 -24.85 -20.93 -11.03
CA PHE A 71 -23.58 -20.57 -10.37
C PHE A 71 -22.57 -19.95 -11.34
N MET A 72 -22.62 -20.32 -12.63
CA MET A 72 -21.75 -19.71 -13.64
C MET A 72 -22.09 -18.24 -13.88
N TRP A 73 -23.37 -17.87 -13.85
CA TRP A 73 -23.81 -16.46 -13.95
C TRP A 73 -23.40 -15.66 -12.72
N PHE A 74 -23.58 -16.21 -11.52
CA PHE A 74 -23.12 -15.59 -10.29
C PHE A 74 -21.59 -15.39 -10.28
N TYR A 75 -20.84 -16.39 -10.73
CA TYR A 75 -19.38 -16.31 -10.87
C TYR A 75 -18.95 -15.19 -11.84
N LEU A 76 -19.58 -15.09 -13.01
CA LEU A 76 -19.31 -14.00 -13.96
C LEU A 76 -19.70 -12.63 -13.39
N LEU A 77 -20.80 -12.53 -12.63
CA LEU A 77 -21.18 -11.30 -11.94
C LEU A 77 -20.11 -10.87 -10.93
N VAL A 78 -19.62 -11.79 -10.10
CA VAL A 78 -18.56 -11.51 -9.13
C VAL A 78 -17.27 -11.07 -9.83
N LEU A 79 -16.85 -11.77 -10.90
CA LEU A 79 -15.68 -11.37 -11.69
C LEU A 79 -15.85 -9.98 -12.31
N PHE A 80 -17.04 -9.67 -12.82
CA PHE A 80 -17.34 -8.35 -13.37
C PHE A 80 -17.24 -7.25 -12.32
N LEU A 81 -17.84 -7.45 -11.14
CA LEU A 81 -17.73 -6.52 -10.01
C LEU A 81 -16.28 -6.35 -9.55
N LEU A 82 -15.49 -7.43 -9.56
CA LEU A 82 -14.07 -7.39 -9.25
C LEU A 82 -13.28 -6.57 -10.28
N ILE A 83 -13.53 -6.74 -11.58
CA ILE A 83 -12.92 -5.92 -12.63
C ILE A 83 -13.25 -4.44 -12.42
N VAL A 84 -14.53 -4.10 -12.22
CA VAL A 84 -14.97 -2.72 -11.97
C VAL A 84 -14.29 -2.15 -10.71
N GLY A 85 -14.23 -2.93 -9.64
CA GLY A 85 -13.56 -2.54 -8.40
C GLY A 85 -12.06 -2.30 -8.58
N LEU A 86 -11.35 -3.20 -9.27
CA LEU A 86 -9.93 -3.05 -9.58
C LEU A 86 -9.66 -1.82 -10.46
N ILE A 87 -10.50 -1.55 -11.47
CA ILE A 87 -10.39 -0.35 -12.31
C ILE A 87 -10.60 0.90 -11.45
N GLY A 88 -11.67 0.95 -10.66
CA GLY A 88 -11.92 2.07 -9.75
C GLY A 88 -10.75 2.33 -8.80
N PHE A 89 -10.19 1.28 -8.22
CA PHE A 89 -9.00 1.36 -7.37
C PHE A 89 -7.76 1.85 -8.14
N THR A 90 -7.51 1.40 -9.38
CA THR A 90 -6.39 1.94 -10.19
C THR A 90 -6.55 3.43 -10.44
N ILE A 91 -7.73 3.89 -10.82
CA ILE A 91 -7.98 5.32 -11.08
C ILE A 91 -7.75 6.12 -9.80
N PHE A 92 -8.31 5.66 -8.68
CA PHE A 92 -8.14 6.30 -7.38
C PHE A 92 -6.67 6.41 -6.98
N THR A 93 -5.92 5.30 -7.03
CA THR A 93 -4.49 5.27 -6.68
C THR A 93 -3.68 6.19 -7.57
N ILE A 94 -3.93 6.22 -8.89
CA ILE A 94 -3.26 7.14 -9.82
C ILE A 94 -3.55 8.59 -9.45
N VAL A 95 -4.81 8.96 -9.20
CA VAL A 95 -5.21 10.33 -8.84
C VAL A 95 -4.58 10.77 -7.52
N VAL A 96 -4.52 9.88 -6.53
CA VAL A 96 -3.98 10.19 -5.21
C VAL A 96 -2.44 10.23 -5.19
N THR A 97 -1.77 9.40 -6.00
CA THR A 97 -0.30 9.29 -6.04
C THR A 97 0.36 10.26 -7.03
N ASN A 98 -0.35 10.70 -8.07
CA ASN A 98 0.15 11.69 -9.02
C ASN A 98 -0.41 13.08 -8.74
N LYS A 99 0.43 13.97 -8.18
CA LYS A 99 0.16 15.42 -8.15
C LYS A 99 0.74 16.18 -9.35
N GLY A 100 1.38 15.50 -10.31
CA GLY A 100 1.86 16.16 -11.52
C GLY A 100 2.85 15.33 -12.33
N VAL A 101 2.48 15.05 -13.59
CA VAL A 101 3.40 14.65 -14.67
C VAL A 101 4.46 15.74 -14.97
N GLY A 102 4.32 16.95 -14.40
CA GLY A 102 5.13 18.13 -14.73
C GLY A 102 6.33 18.48 -13.81
N ARG A 103 6.79 17.60 -12.91
CA ARG A 103 8.00 17.87 -12.08
C ARG A 103 9.14 16.86 -12.24
N ALA A 104 9.08 16.01 -13.26
CA ALA A 104 10.08 14.97 -13.52
C ALA A 104 11.45 15.50 -14.01
N LEU A 105 11.73 16.81 -13.92
CA LEU A 105 13.01 17.42 -14.31
C LEU A 105 13.66 18.26 -13.18
N SER A 106 13.40 17.94 -11.91
CA SER A 106 14.22 18.47 -10.82
C SER A 106 15.15 17.38 -10.30
N ASN A 107 16.34 17.31 -10.90
CA ASN A 107 17.48 16.52 -10.45
C ASN A 107 18.00 17.07 -9.11
N ARG A 108 17.23 16.91 -8.02
CA ARG A 108 17.66 17.24 -6.65
C ARG A 108 17.59 16.00 -5.79
N GLY A 109 18.74 15.66 -5.23
CA GLY A 109 18.96 14.48 -4.40
C GLY A 109 17.94 14.37 -3.27
N VAL A 110 17.69 13.12 -2.90
CA VAL A 110 16.88 12.66 -1.77
C VAL A 110 17.15 13.55 -0.55
N GLY A 111 16.23 14.47 -0.25
CA GLY A 111 16.37 15.38 0.89
C GLY A 111 15.42 16.56 0.96
N ASP A 112 14.69 16.88 -0.13
CA ASP A 112 13.93 18.15 -0.22
C ASP A 112 12.47 17.97 -0.69
N HIS A 113 11.86 16.83 -0.38
CA HIS A 113 10.46 16.55 -0.73
C HIS A 113 9.52 17.33 0.20
N ARG A 114 9.19 18.57 -0.16
CA ARG A 114 8.27 19.41 0.62
C ARG A 114 6.89 18.76 0.69
N LEU A 115 6.26 18.84 1.86
CA LEU A 115 4.94 18.27 2.12
C LEU A 115 3.91 18.67 1.05
N GLY A 116 4.00 19.89 0.54
CA GLY A 116 3.10 20.50 -0.46
C GLY A 116 2.95 19.73 -1.78
N ASP A 117 3.86 18.82 -2.09
CA ASP A 117 3.93 18.14 -3.39
C ASP A 117 3.04 16.90 -3.50
N TYR A 118 2.40 16.48 -2.40
CA TYR A 118 1.51 15.29 -2.34
C TYR A 118 0.03 15.64 -2.38
N SER A 119 -0.83 14.79 -2.97
CA SER A 119 -2.26 15.11 -3.13
C SER A 119 -2.89 15.58 -1.81
N ARG A 120 -3.76 16.61 -1.87
CA ARG A 120 -4.41 17.17 -0.66
C ARG A 120 -5.16 16.08 0.11
N TRP A 121 -5.71 15.11 -0.61
CA TRP A 121 -6.35 13.94 -0.01
C TRP A 121 -5.36 13.09 0.79
N LEU A 122 -4.20 12.74 0.20
CA LEU A 122 -3.19 11.91 0.88
C LEU A 122 -2.58 12.63 2.09
N GLN A 123 -2.27 13.92 1.95
CA GLN A 123 -1.83 14.76 3.07
C GLN A 123 -2.86 14.74 4.19
N LYS A 124 -4.14 15.01 3.88
CA LYS A 124 -5.20 15.04 4.89
C LYS A 124 -5.45 13.67 5.52
N TYR A 125 -5.29 12.57 4.78
CA TYR A 125 -5.52 11.24 5.32
C TYR A 125 -4.36 10.78 6.23
N VAL A 126 -3.11 11.00 5.83
CA VAL A 126 -1.92 10.50 6.55
C VAL A 126 -1.44 11.48 7.64
N VAL A 127 -1.54 12.78 7.39
CA VAL A 127 -0.97 13.85 8.24
C VAL A 127 -2.04 14.55 9.09
N ASN A 128 -3.26 14.01 9.17
CA ASN A 128 -4.22 14.49 10.17
C ASN A 128 -3.68 14.26 11.58
N ALA A 129 -3.98 15.15 12.53
CA ALA A 129 -3.45 15.08 13.90
C ALA A 129 -3.64 13.70 14.54
N ASP A 130 -4.87 13.18 14.52
CA ASP A 130 -5.21 11.87 15.11
C ASP A 130 -4.44 10.71 14.45
N ASN A 131 -4.33 10.72 13.12
CA ASN A 131 -3.67 9.64 12.38
C ASN A 131 -2.14 9.73 12.47
N TRP A 132 -1.59 10.95 12.51
CA TRP A 132 -0.16 11.16 12.61
C TRP A 132 0.40 10.72 13.96
N ASP A 133 -0.33 10.96 15.05
CA ASP A 133 0.11 10.53 16.38
C ASP A 133 0.21 9.00 16.50
N GLU A 134 -0.70 8.26 15.85
CA GLU A 134 -0.62 6.80 15.76
C GLU A 134 0.57 6.34 14.91
N ILE A 135 0.79 6.98 13.76
CA ILE A 135 1.93 6.68 12.88
C ILE A 135 3.26 6.97 13.59
N LYS A 136 3.40 8.14 14.21
CA LYS A 136 4.56 8.54 14.99
C LYS A 136 4.84 7.56 16.12
N SER A 137 3.80 7.19 16.88
CA SER A 137 3.94 6.20 17.95
C SER A 137 4.42 4.85 17.42
N CYS A 138 3.98 4.47 16.21
CA CYS A 138 4.51 3.31 15.51
C CYS A 138 5.99 3.47 15.11
N LEU A 139 6.39 4.60 14.50
CA LEU A 139 7.76 4.87 14.08
C LEU A 139 8.75 4.86 15.26
N VAL A 140 8.34 5.44 16.39
CA VAL A 140 9.11 5.40 17.65
C VAL A 140 9.17 3.97 18.20
N GLY A 141 8.04 3.26 18.20
CA GLY A 141 7.92 1.89 18.70
C GLY A 141 8.78 0.87 17.94
N VAL A 142 8.88 0.99 16.62
CA VAL A 142 9.77 0.14 15.79
C VAL A 142 11.23 0.58 15.85
N ARG A 143 11.53 1.66 16.59
CA ARG A 143 12.88 2.23 16.73
C ARG A 143 13.52 2.52 15.37
N LEU A 144 12.76 3.15 14.47
CA LEU A 144 13.14 3.43 13.08
C LEU A 144 14.57 3.96 12.94
N CYS A 145 14.98 4.85 13.84
CA CYS A 145 16.25 5.56 13.79
C CYS A 145 17.40 4.86 14.52
N GLN A 146 17.12 3.83 15.34
CA GLN A 146 18.18 3.03 15.97
C GLN A 146 18.77 2.00 15.00
N THR A 147 18.04 1.65 13.95
CA THR A 147 18.49 0.70 12.91
C THR A 147 19.51 1.31 11.94
N ILE A 148 19.77 2.62 12.06
CA ILE A 148 20.78 3.27 11.25
C ILE A 148 22.14 2.86 11.83
N GLU A 149 22.84 1.97 11.12
CA GLU A 149 24.19 1.54 11.50
C GLU A 149 25.07 2.78 11.72
N VAL A 150 25.81 2.78 12.83
CA VAL A 150 26.72 3.86 13.21
C VAL A 150 27.94 3.84 12.29
N GLY A 151 27.74 4.24 11.03
CA GLY A 151 28.82 4.65 10.13
C GLY A 151 29.45 5.95 10.63
N LYS A 152 30.74 6.14 10.42
CA LYS A 152 31.47 7.35 10.84
C LYS A 152 31.38 8.50 9.82
N GLU A 153 30.87 8.23 8.62
CA GLU A 153 30.99 9.16 7.48
C GLU A 153 29.68 9.87 7.18
N GLU A 154 29.70 11.20 7.31
CA GLU A 154 28.57 12.09 7.03
C GLU A 154 27.99 11.91 5.61
N ASP A 155 28.85 11.65 4.62
CA ASP A 155 28.46 11.48 3.22
C ASP A 155 27.64 10.21 2.97
N PHE A 156 27.94 9.13 3.70
CA PHE A 156 27.13 7.91 3.68
C PHE A 156 25.69 8.22 4.10
N TYR A 157 25.53 9.00 5.18
CA TYR A 157 24.20 9.36 5.68
C TYR A 157 23.42 10.30 4.75
N ARG A 158 24.13 11.11 3.98
CA ARG A 158 23.51 12.02 3.02
C ARG A 158 23.02 11.29 1.77
N GLN A 159 23.68 10.22 1.34
CA GLN A 159 23.42 9.59 0.03
C GLN A 159 22.67 8.25 0.09
N HIS A 160 22.82 7.46 1.17
CA HIS A 160 22.40 6.05 1.15
C HIS A 160 21.19 5.72 2.05
N LEU A 161 20.64 6.68 2.80
CA LEU A 161 19.49 6.38 3.66
C LEU A 161 18.17 6.31 2.88
N PRO A 162 17.31 5.33 3.22
CA PRO A 162 15.91 5.33 2.83
C PRO A 162 15.24 6.69 3.13
N PRO A 163 14.35 7.19 2.26
CA PRO A 163 13.71 8.49 2.42
C PRO A 163 13.09 8.71 3.82
N ILE A 164 12.40 7.70 4.35
CA ILE A 164 11.76 7.77 5.67
C ILE A 164 12.76 7.95 6.81
N GLN A 165 13.94 7.32 6.73
CA GLN A 165 14.97 7.50 7.74
C GLN A 165 15.65 8.86 7.58
N SER A 166 15.94 9.29 6.35
CA SER A 166 16.57 10.58 6.12
C SER A 166 15.66 11.78 6.43
N GLY A 167 14.34 11.63 6.35
CA GLY A 167 13.39 12.68 6.73
C GLY A 167 13.03 12.74 8.22
N CYS A 168 13.09 11.61 8.94
CA CYS A 168 12.65 11.53 10.34
C CYS A 168 13.79 11.47 11.36
N CYS A 169 14.95 10.92 10.97
CA CYS A 169 16.04 10.60 11.90
C CYS A 169 17.19 11.60 11.91
N LYS A 170 17.20 12.57 10.98
CA LYS A 170 18.19 13.65 10.92
C LYS A 170 17.48 14.99 10.70
N PRO A 171 18.10 16.13 11.07
CA PRO A 171 17.57 17.43 10.76
C PRO A 171 17.65 17.70 9.24
N PRO A 172 16.82 18.59 8.71
CA PRO A 172 16.95 19.06 7.33
C PRO A 172 18.31 19.70 7.06
N ASN A 173 18.89 19.44 5.89
CA ASN A 173 20.22 19.93 5.54
C ASN A 173 20.31 21.47 5.55
N TYR A 174 19.22 22.16 5.22
CA TYR A 174 19.15 23.63 5.19
C TYR A 174 19.20 24.27 6.59
N CYS A 175 19.03 23.50 7.66
CA CYS A 175 19.17 24.02 9.03
C CYS A 175 20.63 24.36 9.38
N GLY A 176 21.61 23.78 8.66
CA GLY A 176 23.03 24.03 8.88
C GLY A 176 23.56 23.48 10.20
N PHE A 177 22.93 22.43 10.75
CA PHE A 177 23.39 21.80 11.99
C PHE A 177 24.66 21.00 11.75
N GLN A 178 25.53 20.95 12.76
CA GLN A 178 26.81 20.24 12.68
C GLN A 178 26.60 18.77 13.05
N PHE A 179 27.05 17.88 12.17
CA PHE A 179 27.00 16.43 12.39
C PHE A 179 27.93 16.04 13.54
N GLN A 180 27.46 15.18 14.43
CA GLN A 180 28.30 14.53 15.45
C GLN A 180 28.14 13.01 15.35
N ASN A 181 26.89 12.54 15.29
CA ASN A 181 26.55 11.13 15.15
C ASN A 181 25.23 11.00 14.37
N ALA A 182 24.86 9.78 13.95
CA ALA A 182 23.71 9.46 13.10
C ALA A 182 22.43 10.25 13.46
N THR A 183 22.06 10.27 14.74
CA THR A 183 20.86 10.95 15.26
C THR A 183 21.20 12.12 16.18
N PHE A 184 22.47 12.53 16.28
CA PHE A 184 22.91 13.62 17.15
C PHE A 184 23.56 14.74 16.35
N TRP A 185 22.97 15.93 16.47
CA TRP A 185 23.38 17.11 15.73
C TRP A 185 23.48 18.32 16.66
N THR A 186 24.55 19.09 16.52
CA THR A 186 24.80 20.29 17.31
C THR A 186 24.28 21.54 16.58
N VAL A 187 23.42 22.29 17.25
CA VAL A 187 22.87 23.56 16.74
C VAL A 187 23.99 24.63 16.79
N PRO A 188 24.24 25.37 15.70
CA PRO A 188 25.23 26.45 15.70
C PRO A 188 24.87 27.52 16.74
N LYS A 189 25.88 28.17 17.34
CA LYS A 189 25.67 29.24 18.33
C LYS A 189 24.85 30.42 17.79
N ALA A 190 24.91 30.65 16.48
CA ALA A 190 24.15 31.68 15.78
C ALA A 190 22.68 31.29 15.52
N GLY A 191 22.27 30.07 15.87
CA GLY A 191 20.97 29.50 15.53
C GLY A 191 20.96 28.77 14.17
N PRO A 192 19.78 28.31 13.72
CA PRO A 192 19.63 27.63 12.42
C PRO A 192 19.93 28.58 11.25
N ALA A 193 20.51 28.05 10.18
CA ALA A 193 20.86 28.82 8.99
C ALA A 193 19.64 29.38 8.24
N GLN A 194 18.46 28.77 8.42
CA GLN A 194 17.19 29.26 7.90
C GLN A 194 16.11 29.31 8.99
N PRO A 195 15.21 30.30 8.94
CA PRO A 195 14.09 30.44 9.88
C PRO A 195 12.93 29.49 9.50
N ASP A 196 13.21 28.20 9.38
CA ASP A 196 12.24 27.18 9.01
C ASP A 196 11.67 26.47 10.25
N PRO A 197 10.37 26.13 10.29
CA PRO A 197 9.74 25.45 11.42
C PRO A 197 10.40 24.11 11.78
N ASP A 198 10.84 23.33 10.78
CA ASP A 198 11.43 22.01 11.03
C ASP A 198 12.75 22.12 11.82
N CYS A 199 13.53 23.18 11.56
CA CYS A 199 14.76 23.46 12.30
C CYS A 199 14.51 23.79 13.79
N LYS A 200 13.32 24.30 14.13
CA LYS A 200 12.93 24.58 15.51
C LYS A 200 12.34 23.35 16.21
N ILE A 201 11.69 22.47 15.46
CA ILE A 201 11.04 21.25 15.97
C ILE A 201 12.07 20.16 16.28
N TRP A 202 13.18 20.09 15.53
CA TRP A 202 14.24 19.10 15.72
C TRP A 202 14.70 18.97 17.18
N SER A 203 14.82 17.73 17.65
CA SER A 203 15.30 17.38 18.99
C SER A 203 16.28 16.21 18.94
N ASN A 204 17.35 16.22 19.75
CA ASN A 204 18.25 15.06 19.87
C ASN A 204 17.66 13.94 20.75
N ALA A 205 16.48 14.15 21.35
CA ALA A 205 15.77 13.11 22.10
C ALA A 205 15.25 12.03 21.14
N GLN A 206 15.62 10.77 21.40
CA GLN A 206 15.32 9.64 20.52
C GLN A 206 13.82 9.35 20.34
N THR A 207 12.98 9.85 21.25
CA THR A 207 11.51 9.75 21.17
C THR A 207 10.85 10.87 20.38
N GLN A 208 11.59 11.92 20.02
CA GLN A 208 11.07 13.11 19.34
C GLN A 208 11.73 13.31 17.96
N LEU A 209 13.06 13.31 17.88
CA LEU A 209 13.83 13.50 16.64
C LEU A 209 13.20 14.56 15.72
N CYS A 210 13.02 14.26 14.43
CA CYS A 210 12.22 15.06 13.52
C CYS A 210 10.83 14.47 13.27
N PHE A 211 10.30 13.63 14.17
CA PHE A 211 9.02 12.93 13.94
C PHE A 211 7.81 13.87 13.81
N ASP A 212 7.90 15.14 14.22
CA ASP A 212 6.82 16.11 14.00
C ASP A 212 7.07 17.07 12.82
N CYS A 213 8.28 17.03 12.25
CA CYS A 213 8.70 17.86 11.12
C CYS A 213 7.87 17.58 9.87
N GLU A 214 7.66 18.61 9.05
CA GLU A 214 7.08 18.46 7.72
C GLU A 214 7.97 17.60 6.82
N SER A 215 9.29 17.66 6.99
CA SER A 215 10.24 16.80 6.29
C SER A 215 10.01 15.30 6.58
N CYS A 216 9.74 14.92 7.82
CA CYS A 216 9.43 13.52 8.19
C CYS A 216 8.09 13.06 7.63
N LYS A 217 7.05 13.89 7.81
CA LYS A 217 5.73 13.65 7.22
C LYS A 217 5.84 13.48 5.70
N GLY A 218 6.61 14.32 5.03
CA GLY A 218 6.85 14.27 3.58
C GLY A 218 7.56 13.00 3.15
N ALA A 219 8.55 12.56 3.94
CA ALA A 219 9.26 11.32 3.71
C ALA A 219 8.38 10.07 3.90
N VAL A 220 7.48 10.07 4.90
CA VAL A 220 6.47 9.01 5.07
C VAL A 220 5.55 8.95 3.85
N LEU A 221 5.10 10.10 3.34
CA LEU A 221 4.27 10.16 2.14
C LEU A 221 5.00 9.64 0.89
N GLU A 222 6.28 9.96 0.71
CA GLU A 222 7.07 9.42 -0.41
C GLU A 222 7.20 7.90 -0.31
N ASN A 223 7.44 7.38 0.90
CA ASN A 223 7.51 5.94 1.13
C ASN A 223 6.18 5.26 0.80
N ILE A 224 5.05 5.81 1.27
CA ILE A 224 3.71 5.30 0.95
C ILE A 224 3.47 5.30 -0.56
N LYS A 225 3.84 6.39 -1.25
CA LYS A 225 3.66 6.51 -2.70
C LYS A 225 4.49 5.47 -3.47
N ARG A 226 5.72 5.19 -3.04
CA ARG A 226 6.57 4.14 -3.62
C ARG A 226 5.89 2.77 -3.50
N GLU A 227 5.41 2.43 -2.31
CA GLU A 227 4.68 1.18 -2.08
C GLU A 227 3.37 1.10 -2.90
N TRP A 228 2.62 2.20 -2.99
CA TRP A 228 1.39 2.26 -3.78
C TRP A 228 1.63 2.10 -5.27
N ARG A 229 2.76 2.58 -5.80
CA ARG A 229 3.15 2.32 -7.20
C ARG A 229 3.40 0.84 -7.46
N LEU A 230 4.06 0.15 -6.53
CA LEU A 230 4.26 -1.29 -6.63
C LEU A 230 2.91 -2.03 -6.59
N LEU A 231 2.04 -1.67 -5.65
CA LEU A 231 0.68 -2.22 -5.58
C LEU A 231 -0.13 -1.94 -6.86
N ALA A 232 0.00 -0.75 -7.46
CA ALA A 232 -0.68 -0.41 -8.71
C ALA A 232 -0.20 -1.30 -9.87
N ILE A 233 1.11 -1.57 -9.98
CA ILE A 233 1.67 -2.49 -10.99
C ILE A 233 1.10 -3.90 -10.80
N ILE A 234 1.12 -4.42 -9.57
CA ILE A 234 0.55 -5.73 -9.24
C ILE A 234 -0.95 -5.76 -9.58
N ASN A 235 -1.69 -4.71 -9.25
CA ASN A 235 -3.11 -4.59 -9.53
C ASN A 235 -3.41 -4.61 -11.04
N VAL A 236 -2.58 -3.98 -11.87
CA VAL A 236 -2.69 -4.04 -13.34
C VAL A 236 -2.49 -5.46 -13.84
N CYS A 237 -1.49 -6.18 -13.34
CA CYS A 237 -1.28 -7.60 -13.69
C CYS A 237 -2.49 -8.47 -13.34
N ILE A 238 -3.06 -8.28 -12.15
CA ILE A 238 -4.27 -8.99 -11.71
C ILE A 238 -5.46 -8.64 -12.62
N LEU A 239 -5.64 -7.36 -12.96
CA LEU A 239 -6.72 -6.90 -13.83
C LEU A 239 -6.68 -7.60 -15.20
N VAL A 240 -5.50 -7.69 -15.82
CA VAL A 240 -5.30 -8.39 -17.11
C VAL A 240 -5.65 -9.88 -16.98
N PHE A 241 -5.19 -10.53 -15.92
CA PHE A 241 -5.47 -11.94 -15.66
C PHE A 241 -6.98 -12.20 -15.49
N VAL A 242 -7.64 -11.44 -14.62
CA VAL A 242 -9.08 -11.59 -14.34
C VAL A 242 -9.91 -11.30 -15.60
N THR A 243 -9.56 -10.28 -16.38
CA THR A 243 -10.26 -9.95 -17.63
C THR A 243 -10.16 -11.08 -18.65
N THR A 244 -9.01 -11.75 -18.72
CA THR A 244 -8.82 -12.92 -19.58
C THR A 244 -9.71 -14.09 -19.15
N VAL A 245 -9.75 -14.40 -17.84
CA VAL A 245 -10.62 -15.44 -17.27
C VAL A 245 -12.09 -15.12 -17.52
N TYR A 246 -12.51 -13.87 -17.31
CA TYR A 246 -13.87 -13.42 -17.58
C TYR A 246 -14.26 -13.61 -19.04
N SER A 247 -13.39 -13.22 -19.97
CA SER A 247 -13.60 -13.37 -21.41
C SER A 247 -13.80 -14.83 -21.81
N VAL A 248 -12.95 -15.74 -21.31
CA VAL A 248 -13.07 -17.18 -21.54
C VAL A 248 -14.37 -17.73 -20.94
N GLY A 249 -14.73 -17.30 -19.72
CA GLY A 249 -15.98 -17.68 -19.07
C GLY A 249 -17.22 -17.26 -19.86
N CYS A 250 -17.25 -16.04 -20.37
CA CYS A 250 -18.30 -15.54 -21.25
C CYS A 250 -18.40 -16.32 -22.56
N CYS A 251 -17.26 -16.63 -23.20
CA CYS A 251 -17.23 -17.46 -24.41
C CYS A 251 -17.79 -18.87 -24.16
N ALA A 252 -17.40 -19.51 -23.05
CA ALA A 252 -17.90 -20.83 -22.68
C ALA A 252 -19.41 -20.83 -22.42
N LEU A 253 -19.93 -19.79 -21.75
CA LEU A 253 -21.36 -19.64 -21.49
C LEU A 253 -22.16 -19.43 -22.79
N ARG A 254 -21.66 -18.61 -23.71
CA ARG A 254 -22.29 -18.36 -25.02
C ARG A 254 -22.36 -19.64 -25.85
N ASN A 255 -21.29 -20.43 -25.86
CA ASN A 255 -21.23 -21.70 -26.60
C ASN A 255 -22.24 -22.73 -26.04
N ASN A 256 -22.36 -22.84 -24.72
CA ASN A 256 -23.35 -23.72 -24.08
C ASN A 256 -24.79 -23.30 -24.40
N LYS A 257 -25.11 -22.00 -24.43
CA LYS A 257 -26.43 -21.52 -24.86
C LYS A 257 -26.72 -21.88 -26.32
N SER A 258 -25.75 -21.67 -27.23
CA SER A 258 -25.90 -21.99 -28.65
C SER A 258 -26.19 -23.48 -28.90
N ASN A 259 -25.48 -24.38 -28.22
CA ASN A 259 -25.70 -25.83 -28.33
C ASN A 259 -27.01 -26.29 -27.67
N GLY A 260 -27.52 -25.56 -26.67
CA GLY A 260 -28.84 -25.81 -26.09
C GLY A 260 -29.97 -25.49 -27.08
N TYR A 261 -29.88 -24.36 -27.78
CA TYR A 261 -30.83 -23.97 -28.82
C TYR A 261 -30.81 -24.92 -30.04
N SER A 262 -29.64 -25.42 -30.46
CA SER A 262 -29.57 -26.36 -31.58
C SER A 262 -30.20 -27.72 -31.26
N LYS A 263 -30.18 -28.14 -29.99
CA LYS A 263 -30.80 -29.40 -29.53
C LYS A 263 -32.33 -29.33 -29.40
N GLN A 264 -32.90 -28.13 -29.36
CA GLN A 264 -34.33 -27.88 -29.24
C GLN A 264 -35.03 -27.62 -30.58
N ARG A 265 -34.32 -27.55 -31.70
CA ARG A 265 -34.97 -27.56 -33.02
C ARG A 265 -35.32 -29.02 -33.36
N PRO A 266 -36.60 -29.39 -33.52
CA PRO A 266 -36.94 -30.64 -34.20
C PRO A 266 -36.37 -30.52 -35.62
N HIS A 267 -35.66 -31.55 -36.07
CA HIS A 267 -35.34 -31.66 -37.49
C HIS A 267 -36.67 -31.65 -38.27
N PRO A 268 -36.78 -30.84 -39.34
CA PRO A 268 -37.98 -30.80 -40.18
C PRO A 268 -38.20 -32.13 -40.91
#